data_AF-A0A433BU92-F1
#
_entry.id   AF-A0A433BU92-F1
#
_cell.length_a   1.000
_cell.length_b   1.000
_cell.length_c   1.000
_cell.angle_alpha   90.00
_cell.angle_beta   90.00
_cell.angle_gamma   90.00
#
_symmetry.space_group_name_H-M   'P 1'
#
loop_
_entity.id
_entity.type
_entity.pdbx_description
1 polymer ?
#
loop_
_entity_poly.entity_id
_entity_poly.type
_entity_poly.pdbx_seq_one_letter_code
_entity_poly.pdbx_strand_id
1 'polypeptide(L)'
;MFKTSRLSTVGTALALAFSCGLGSAAAQNVKVTPLGGIAGEFCPQDRALVFEDPNGTRILYDPGRTVAGANDPRLGKIDIVLVTHLHGDHVGNAHNKAPNSGSCAQPDVSVSALPATSAVAIAVAKKSKIVSGSEMPAFFAAKLRANGGDPAQSVLARFGGSVTVGGVRIATVTALHSNGVDPDYIG
;
A
#
# COMPACT_ATOMS: atom_id res chain seq x y z
N MET A 1 75.89 40.69 -25.93
CA MET A 1 74.67 40.07 -26.49
C MET A 1 74.13 39.06 -25.48
N PHE A 2 72.80 38.92 -25.46
CA PHE A 2 71.94 38.04 -24.66
C PHE A 2 71.29 38.61 -23.39
N LYS A 3 70.10 39.13 -23.70
CA LYS A 3 68.89 39.52 -22.97
C LYS A 3 68.60 38.86 -21.61
N THR A 4 68.13 39.73 -20.73
CA THR A 4 67.17 39.51 -19.65
C THR A 4 65.87 38.85 -20.12
N SER A 5 65.27 37.99 -19.28
CA SER A 5 63.81 37.89 -19.17
C SER A 5 63.42 37.28 -17.83
N ARG A 6 62.72 38.08 -17.01
CA ARG A 6 61.94 37.63 -15.86
C ARG A 6 60.61 37.10 -16.41
N LEU A 7 60.18 35.92 -15.98
CA LEU A 7 58.78 35.50 -16.12
C LEU A 7 58.27 34.99 -14.78
N SER A 8 57.66 35.90 -14.02
CA SER A 8 56.85 35.61 -12.85
C SER A 8 55.50 35.07 -13.34
N THR A 9 55.20 33.81 -13.10
CA THR A 9 53.85 33.25 -13.30
C THR A 9 53.14 33.21 -11.95
N VAL A 10 52.31 34.23 -11.72
CA VAL A 10 51.29 34.22 -10.66
C VAL A 10 50.15 33.34 -11.18
N GLY A 11 50.09 32.09 -10.70
CA GLY A 11 48.98 31.18 -10.95
C GLY A 11 47.88 31.41 -9.90
N THR A 12 46.81 32.07 -10.29
CA THR A 12 45.62 32.30 -9.48
C THR A 12 44.98 30.96 -9.10
N ALA A 13 45.05 30.57 -7.83
CA ALA A 13 44.33 29.42 -7.32
C ALA A 13 42.83 29.78 -7.19
N LEU A 14 42.02 29.36 -8.17
CA LEU A 14 40.58 29.44 -8.09
C LEU A 14 40.08 28.34 -7.15
N ALA A 15 39.92 28.66 -5.88
CA ALA A 15 39.27 27.78 -4.91
C ALA A 15 37.78 27.67 -5.27
N LEU A 16 37.39 26.58 -5.94
CA LEU A 16 35.99 26.18 -6.04
C LEU A 16 35.50 25.86 -4.63
N ALA A 17 34.75 26.79 -4.04
CA ALA A 17 33.94 26.52 -2.86
C ALA A 17 32.86 25.49 -3.24
N PHE A 18 33.15 24.21 -3.00
CA PHE A 18 32.17 23.15 -3.04
C PHE A 18 31.27 23.32 -1.83
N SER A 19 30.28 24.20 -1.95
CA SER A 19 29.19 24.36 -0.98
C SER A 19 28.39 23.07 -0.98
N CYS A 20 28.83 22.11 -0.18
CA CYS A 20 28.09 20.90 0.12
C CYS A 20 26.84 21.35 0.88
N GLY A 21 25.78 21.66 0.14
CA GLY A 21 24.46 21.87 0.68
C GLY A 21 24.01 20.58 1.33
N LEU A 22 24.31 20.44 2.62
CA LEU A 22 23.63 19.52 3.52
C LEU A 22 22.19 20.00 3.57
N GLY A 23 21.39 19.62 2.58
CA GLY A 23 19.95 19.75 2.67
C GLY A 23 19.55 19.00 3.92
N SER A 24 19.00 19.72 4.90
CA SER A 24 18.31 19.09 6.02
C SER A 24 17.26 18.16 5.42
N ALA A 25 17.51 16.85 5.49
CA ALA A 25 16.50 15.86 5.21
C ALA A 25 15.45 16.01 6.31
N ALA A 26 14.48 16.90 6.08
CA ALA A 26 13.31 16.98 6.92
C ALA A 26 12.69 15.58 6.93
N ALA A 27 12.51 15.00 8.11
CA ALA A 27 11.78 13.75 8.24
C ALA A 27 10.41 13.95 7.57
N GLN A 28 10.21 13.26 6.45
CA GLN A 28 8.95 13.33 5.75
C GLN A 28 7.97 12.38 6.45
N ASN A 29 6.80 12.90 6.84
CA ASN A 29 5.83 12.16 7.63
C ASN A 29 4.98 11.26 6.74
N VAL A 30 4.84 9.99 7.13
CA VAL A 30 3.79 9.11 6.59
C VAL A 30 2.49 9.43 7.31
N LYS A 31 1.44 9.73 6.55
CA LYS A 31 0.10 9.90 7.14
C LYS A 31 -0.58 8.53 7.23
N VAL A 32 -1.04 8.18 8.44
CA VAL A 32 -1.79 6.94 8.69
C VAL A 32 -3.22 7.31 9.01
N THR A 33 -4.17 6.79 8.23
CA THR A 33 -5.60 7.06 8.38
C THR A 33 -6.34 5.74 8.63
N PRO A 34 -6.87 5.48 9.83
CA PRO A 34 -7.74 4.33 10.05
C PRO A 34 -9.04 4.50 9.26
N LEU A 35 -9.47 3.45 8.57
CA LEU A 35 -10.71 3.40 7.79
C LEU A 35 -11.73 2.44 8.40
N GLY A 36 -11.87 2.50 9.73
CA GLY A 36 -12.83 1.69 10.47
C GLY A 36 -14.27 1.90 10.05
N GLY A 37 -15.16 1.00 10.51
CA GLY A 37 -16.58 1.04 10.15
C GLY A 37 -17.31 2.26 10.69
N ILE A 38 -16.90 2.76 11.85
CA ILE A 38 -17.53 3.86 12.59
C ILE A 38 -16.56 5.05 12.70
N ALA A 39 -17.03 6.25 12.35
CA ALA A 39 -16.24 7.47 12.38
C ALA A 39 -15.85 7.85 13.80
N GLY A 40 -14.57 8.23 13.98
CA GLY A 40 -14.00 8.56 15.28
C GLY A 40 -13.55 7.35 16.09
N GLU A 41 -13.82 6.13 15.62
CA GLU A 41 -13.49 4.88 16.31
C GLU A 41 -12.50 4.03 15.51
N PHE A 42 -11.87 3.08 16.20
CA PHE A 42 -11.22 1.93 15.58
C PHE A 42 -11.70 0.67 16.31
N CYS A 43 -12.81 0.12 15.81
CA CYS A 43 -13.58 -0.95 16.43
C CYS A 43 -12.83 -2.30 16.36
N PRO A 44 -13.23 -3.31 17.15
CA PRO A 44 -12.54 -4.61 17.21
C PRO A 44 -12.45 -5.38 15.87
N GLN A 45 -13.38 -5.12 14.94
CA GLN A 45 -13.38 -5.75 13.60
C GLN A 45 -12.66 -4.91 12.54
N ASP A 46 -12.19 -3.71 12.89
CA ASP A 46 -11.49 -2.87 11.94
C ASP A 46 -10.07 -3.41 11.71
N ARG A 47 -9.69 -3.49 10.44
CA ARG A 47 -8.33 -3.81 9.98
C ARG A 47 -7.77 -2.69 9.12
N ALA A 48 -8.67 -2.00 8.40
CA ALA A 48 -8.30 -1.12 7.32
C ALA A 48 -7.56 0.13 7.79
N LEU A 49 -6.39 0.34 7.20
CA LEU A 49 -5.59 1.56 7.34
C LEU A 49 -5.21 2.06 5.95
N VAL A 50 -5.17 3.38 5.75
CA VAL A 50 -4.50 3.98 4.60
C VAL A 50 -3.20 4.63 5.05
N PHE A 51 -2.10 4.16 4.50
CA PHE A 51 -0.80 4.82 4.58
C PHE A 51 -0.62 5.71 3.36
N GLU A 52 -0.24 6.95 3.57
CA GLU A 52 0.13 7.89 2.50
C GLU A 52 1.58 8.28 2.68
N ASP A 53 2.40 7.82 1.74
CA ASP A 53 3.81 8.14 1.66
C ASP A 53 3.98 9.60 1.20
N PRO A 54 5.02 10.31 1.66
CA PRO A 54 5.35 11.65 1.19
C PRO A 54 5.47 11.80 -0.33
N ASN A 55 5.78 10.73 -1.06
CA ASN A 55 5.81 10.72 -2.52
C ASN A 55 4.40 10.69 -3.17
N GLY A 56 3.34 10.64 -2.36
CA GLY A 56 1.93 10.60 -2.79
C GLY A 56 1.36 9.20 -3.02
N THR A 57 2.14 8.15 -2.77
CA THR A 57 1.66 6.75 -2.89
C THR A 57 0.75 6.41 -1.72
N ARG A 58 -0.43 5.88 -2.04
CA ARG A 58 -1.43 5.49 -1.04
C ARG A 58 -1.60 3.98 -0.98
N ILE A 59 -1.43 3.41 0.21
CA ILE A 59 -1.51 1.98 0.49
C ILE A 59 -2.72 1.71 1.36
N LEU A 60 -3.68 0.95 0.86
CA LEU A 60 -4.77 0.39 1.66
C LEU A 60 -4.32 -0.95 2.24
N TYR A 61 -4.20 -1.03 3.56
CA TYR A 61 -3.87 -2.24 4.30
C TYR A 61 -5.16 -2.95 4.69
N ASP A 62 -5.29 -4.25 4.38
CA ASP A 62 -6.39 -5.15 4.79
C ASP A 62 -7.79 -4.50 4.81
N PRO A 63 -8.43 -4.30 3.65
CA PRO A 63 -9.72 -3.60 3.56
C PRO A 63 -10.83 -4.25 4.38
N GLY A 64 -10.76 -5.57 4.58
CA GLY A 64 -11.65 -6.31 5.46
C GLY A 64 -13.12 -6.12 5.16
N ARG A 65 -13.91 -6.07 6.24
CA ARG A 65 -15.37 -5.94 6.19
C ARG A 65 -15.88 -4.51 6.44
N THR A 66 -15.01 -3.57 6.77
CA THR A 66 -15.43 -2.25 7.29
C THR A 66 -15.14 -1.07 6.35
N VAL A 67 -14.48 -1.35 5.22
CA VAL A 67 -14.44 -0.48 4.03
C VAL A 67 -15.66 -0.76 3.15
N ALA A 68 -16.43 0.26 2.80
CA ALA A 68 -17.72 0.14 2.11
C ALA A 68 -17.60 -0.12 0.60
N GLY A 69 -16.85 -1.17 0.25
CA GLY A 69 -16.59 -1.60 -1.11
C GLY A 69 -15.74 -0.63 -1.93
N ALA A 70 -15.66 -0.88 -3.23
CA ALA A 70 -14.84 -0.12 -4.17
C ALA A 70 -15.22 1.37 -4.30
N ASN A 71 -16.47 1.70 -3.99
CA ASN A 71 -17.04 3.04 -4.09
C ASN A 71 -17.01 3.81 -2.77
N ASP A 72 -16.39 3.25 -1.72
CA ASP A 72 -16.23 3.98 -0.45
C ASP A 72 -15.55 5.34 -0.71
N PRO A 73 -16.22 6.47 -0.42
CA PRO A 73 -15.73 7.79 -0.77
C PRO A 73 -14.42 8.15 -0.05
N ARG A 74 -14.10 7.47 1.06
CA ARG A 74 -12.88 7.68 1.85
C ARG A 74 -11.63 7.15 1.14
N LEU A 75 -11.79 6.21 0.19
CA LEU A 75 -10.66 5.56 -0.47
C LEU A 75 -9.88 6.51 -1.38
N GLY A 76 -10.53 7.43 -2.09
CA GLY A 76 -9.88 8.28 -3.08
C GLY A 76 -9.01 7.46 -4.07
N LYS A 77 -7.77 7.92 -4.29
CA LYS A 77 -6.72 7.18 -5.01
C LYS A 77 -6.08 6.13 -4.10
N ILE A 78 -6.02 4.87 -4.54
CA ILE A 78 -5.23 3.83 -3.88
C ILE A 78 -4.28 3.25 -4.93
N ASP A 79 -2.98 3.24 -4.64
CA ASP A 79 -1.97 2.70 -5.53
C ASP A 79 -1.69 1.23 -5.24
N ILE A 80 -1.76 0.86 -3.95
CA ILE A 80 -1.44 -0.47 -3.45
C ILE A 80 -2.54 -0.91 -2.49
N VAL A 81 -3.06 -2.11 -2.67
CA VAL A 81 -3.80 -2.87 -1.66
C VAL A 81 -2.83 -3.89 -1.07
N LEU A 82 -2.45 -3.71 0.19
CA LEU A 82 -1.58 -4.62 0.92
C LEU A 82 -2.45 -5.59 1.71
N VAL A 83 -2.40 -6.87 1.37
CA VAL A 83 -3.17 -7.92 2.05
C VAL A 83 -2.22 -8.82 2.81
N THR A 84 -2.46 -8.97 4.12
CA THR A 84 -1.61 -9.81 4.98
C THR A 84 -1.91 -11.29 4.89
N HIS A 85 -3.19 -11.66 4.87
CA HIS A 85 -3.66 -13.04 4.78
C HIS A 85 -5.13 -13.08 4.31
N LEU A 86 -5.67 -14.28 4.11
CA LEU A 86 -6.92 -14.50 3.37
C LEU A 86 -8.16 -14.66 4.27
N HIS A 87 -8.08 -14.40 5.57
CA HIS A 87 -9.30 -14.35 6.38
C HIS A 87 -10.24 -13.24 5.92
N GLY A 88 -11.55 -13.48 6.04
CA GLY A 88 -12.57 -12.57 5.52
C GLY A 88 -12.64 -11.21 6.18
N ASP A 89 -12.14 -11.06 7.40
CA ASP A 89 -11.97 -9.75 8.06
C ASP A 89 -10.75 -8.98 7.56
N HIS A 90 -9.86 -9.58 6.76
CA HIS A 90 -8.69 -8.94 6.14
C HIS A 90 -8.88 -8.75 4.63
N VAL A 91 -9.13 -9.83 3.89
CA VAL A 91 -9.32 -9.77 2.43
C VAL A 91 -10.71 -9.24 2.04
N GLY A 92 -11.69 -9.42 2.92
CA GLY A 92 -13.08 -9.02 2.75
C GLY A 92 -13.91 -10.08 2.02
N ASN A 93 -14.67 -10.91 2.75
CA ASN A 93 -15.76 -11.73 2.17
C ASN A 93 -17.09 -10.96 2.06
N ALA A 94 -17.25 -9.91 2.86
CA ALA A 94 -18.40 -9.03 2.87
C ALA A 94 -17.94 -7.63 3.26
N HIS A 95 -18.82 -6.64 3.15
CA HIS A 95 -18.57 -5.30 3.65
C HIS A 95 -19.84 -4.58 4.10
N ASN A 96 -19.65 -3.47 4.82
CA ASN A 96 -20.71 -2.52 5.15
C ASN A 96 -21.29 -1.85 3.90
N LYS A 97 -22.58 -1.52 3.93
CA LYS A 97 -23.25 -0.82 2.82
C LYS A 97 -22.72 0.60 2.61
N ALA A 98 -22.37 1.28 3.70
CA ALA A 98 -21.79 2.62 3.72
C ALA A 98 -20.95 2.83 4.98
N PRO A 99 -20.03 3.82 5.01
CA PRO A 99 -19.37 4.24 6.24
C PRO A 99 -20.42 4.56 7.33
N ASN A 100 -20.12 4.23 8.59
CA ASN A 100 -21.01 4.36 9.75
C ASN A 100 -22.26 3.47 9.74
N SER A 101 -22.33 2.44 8.89
CA SER A 101 -23.43 1.48 8.95
C SER A 101 -23.21 0.48 10.09
N GLY A 102 -24.19 0.37 11.00
CA GLY A 102 -24.11 -0.47 12.20
C GLY A 102 -23.45 0.26 13.38
N SER A 103 -22.74 -0.50 14.22
CA SER A 103 -22.03 0.00 15.40
C SER A 103 -20.72 -0.78 15.62
N CYS A 104 -19.85 -0.36 16.55
CA CYS A 104 -18.65 -1.14 16.86
C CYS A 104 -18.97 -2.55 17.40
N ALA A 105 -20.04 -2.70 18.17
CA ALA A 105 -20.45 -3.99 18.74
C ALA A 105 -21.12 -4.90 17.70
N GLN A 106 -21.78 -4.30 16.70
CA GLN A 106 -22.49 -4.99 15.65
C GLN A 106 -22.33 -4.21 14.33
N PRO A 107 -21.17 -4.36 13.65
CA PRO A 107 -20.93 -3.67 12.39
C PRO A 107 -21.84 -4.24 11.30
N ASP A 108 -22.23 -3.39 10.36
CA ASP A 108 -22.90 -3.85 9.15
C ASP A 108 -21.91 -4.61 8.26
N VAL A 109 -22.26 -5.84 7.88
CA VAL A 109 -21.51 -6.69 6.94
C VAL A 109 -22.46 -7.32 5.92
N SER A 110 -23.55 -6.62 5.60
CA SER A 110 -24.66 -7.14 4.81
C SER A 110 -24.40 -7.24 3.31
N VAL A 111 -23.35 -6.60 2.79
CA VAL A 111 -23.05 -6.64 1.36
C VAL A 111 -22.00 -7.70 1.08
N SER A 112 -22.35 -8.73 0.30
CA SER A 112 -21.38 -9.74 -0.12
C SER A 112 -20.32 -9.13 -1.02
N ALA A 113 -19.05 -9.47 -0.77
CA ALA A 113 -17.94 -9.15 -1.64
C ALA A 113 -17.54 -10.34 -2.53
N LEU A 114 -18.21 -11.48 -2.38
CA LEU A 114 -17.90 -12.73 -3.08
C LEU A 114 -18.47 -12.73 -4.52
N PRO A 115 -17.83 -13.46 -5.45
CA PRO A 115 -16.59 -14.23 -5.28
C PRO A 115 -15.31 -13.40 -5.44
N ALA A 116 -15.40 -12.08 -5.63
CA ALA A 116 -14.23 -11.23 -5.91
C ALA A 116 -13.33 -11.04 -4.69
N THR A 117 -13.91 -10.81 -3.52
CA THR A 117 -13.37 -10.17 -2.31
C THR A 117 -13.29 -8.63 -2.38
N SER A 118 -13.36 -7.96 -1.23
CA SER A 118 -13.25 -6.49 -1.14
C SER A 118 -11.91 -6.01 -1.70
N ALA A 119 -10.81 -6.68 -1.36
CA ALA A 119 -9.47 -6.33 -1.85
C ALA A 119 -9.38 -6.31 -3.38
N VAL A 120 -9.93 -7.33 -4.05
CA VAL A 120 -9.91 -7.42 -5.50
C VAL A 120 -10.84 -6.40 -6.13
N ALA A 121 -12.07 -6.26 -5.62
CA ALA A 121 -13.03 -5.28 -6.14
C ALA A 121 -12.47 -3.85 -6.06
N ILE A 122 -11.82 -3.50 -4.94
CA ILE A 122 -11.15 -2.20 -4.76
C ILE A 122 -9.97 -2.09 -5.73
N ALA A 123 -9.10 -3.10 -5.81
CA ALA A 123 -7.93 -3.04 -6.70
C ALA A 123 -8.31 -2.86 -8.17
N VAL A 124 -9.35 -3.55 -8.65
CA VAL A 124 -9.87 -3.38 -10.03
C VAL A 124 -10.39 -1.97 -10.23
N ALA A 125 -11.27 -1.49 -9.35
CA ALA A 125 -11.88 -0.17 -9.48
C ALA A 125 -10.86 0.99 -9.40
N LYS A 126 -9.83 0.84 -8.56
CA LYS A 126 -8.78 1.84 -8.36
C LYS A 126 -7.55 1.62 -9.24
N LYS A 127 -7.52 0.55 -10.04
CA LYS A 127 -6.36 0.12 -10.84
C LYS A 127 -5.10 -0.04 -9.98
N SER A 128 -5.27 -0.51 -8.75
CA SER A 128 -4.20 -0.69 -7.77
C SER A 128 -3.46 -2.01 -7.98
N LYS A 129 -2.22 -2.06 -7.48
CA LYS A 129 -1.50 -3.31 -7.27
C LYS A 129 -2.00 -3.99 -6.01
N ILE A 130 -2.08 -5.32 -6.01
CA ILE A 130 -2.26 -6.11 -4.78
C ILE A 130 -0.90 -6.66 -4.38
N VAL A 131 -0.36 -6.22 -3.24
CA VAL A 131 0.89 -6.75 -2.69
C VAL A 131 0.55 -7.76 -1.59
N SER A 132 1.13 -8.95 -1.68
CA SER A 132 0.93 -10.02 -0.71
C SER A 132 2.13 -10.97 -0.64
N GLY A 133 2.22 -11.75 0.43
CA GLY A 133 3.27 -12.75 0.62
C GLY A 133 2.83 -14.16 0.22
N SER A 134 3.77 -15.11 0.35
CA SER A 134 3.47 -16.55 0.22
C SER A 134 2.86 -16.94 -1.14
N GLU A 135 1.91 -17.87 -1.15
CA GLU A 135 1.13 -18.34 -2.30
C GLU A 135 0.00 -17.39 -2.75
N MET A 136 -0.32 -16.36 -1.95
CA MET A 136 -1.43 -15.44 -2.20
C MET A 136 -1.36 -14.68 -3.53
N PRO A 137 -0.18 -14.33 -4.10
CA PRO A 137 -0.15 -13.66 -5.40
C PRO A 137 -0.78 -14.48 -6.53
N ALA A 138 -0.67 -15.81 -6.50
CA ALA A 138 -1.33 -16.66 -7.50
C ALA A 138 -2.85 -16.60 -7.37
N PHE A 139 -3.35 -16.63 -6.13
CA PHE A 139 -4.77 -16.45 -5.82
C PHE A 139 -5.28 -15.10 -6.33
N PHE A 140 -4.60 -14.01 -6.01
CA PHE A 140 -5.01 -12.67 -6.44
C PHE A 140 -4.86 -12.46 -7.95
N ALA A 141 -3.83 -13.00 -8.60
CA ALA A 141 -3.69 -12.94 -10.05
C ALA A 141 -4.88 -13.61 -10.76
N ALA A 142 -5.33 -14.78 -10.26
CA ALA A 142 -6.52 -15.45 -10.77
C ALA A 142 -7.79 -14.62 -10.55
N LYS A 143 -7.95 -14.04 -9.36
CA LYS A 143 -9.11 -13.19 -9.03
C LYS A 143 -9.16 -11.90 -9.82
N LEU A 144 -8.03 -11.23 -10.01
CA LEU A 144 -7.92 -10.06 -10.87
C LEU A 144 -8.35 -10.41 -12.30
N ARG A 145 -7.84 -11.51 -12.87
CA ARG A 145 -8.26 -11.99 -14.20
C ARG A 145 -9.77 -12.18 -14.29
N ALA A 146 -10.35 -12.87 -13.31
CA ALA A 146 -11.78 -13.20 -13.29
C ALA A 146 -12.68 -11.96 -13.17
N ASN A 147 -12.16 -10.85 -12.63
CA ASN A 147 -12.90 -9.61 -12.41
C ASN A 147 -12.48 -8.50 -13.40
N GLY A 148 -11.85 -8.85 -14.53
CA GLY A 148 -11.47 -7.90 -15.58
C GLY A 148 -10.26 -7.02 -15.26
N GLY A 149 -9.53 -7.33 -14.18
CA GLY A 149 -8.25 -6.71 -13.84
C GLY A 149 -7.05 -7.39 -14.50
N ASP A 150 -5.91 -6.72 -14.44
CA ASP A 150 -4.63 -7.25 -14.93
C ASP A 150 -3.97 -8.16 -13.87
N PRO A 151 -3.77 -9.47 -14.14
CA PRO A 151 -3.13 -10.40 -13.22
C PRO A 151 -1.72 -10.00 -12.80
N ALA A 152 -1.00 -9.24 -13.63
CA ALA A 152 0.35 -8.75 -13.33
C ALA A 152 0.34 -7.66 -12.24
N GLN A 153 -0.82 -7.15 -11.85
CA GLN A 153 -0.96 -6.27 -10.69
C GLN A 153 -0.95 -7.02 -9.36
N SER A 154 -0.94 -8.36 -9.37
CA SER A 154 -0.63 -9.13 -8.17
C SER A 154 0.88 -9.28 -7.99
N VAL A 155 1.40 -8.72 -6.91
CA VAL A 155 2.83 -8.57 -6.64
C VAL A 155 3.24 -9.34 -5.39
N LEU A 156 4.27 -10.16 -5.53
CA LEU A 156 4.85 -10.92 -4.42
C LEU A 156 5.81 -10.07 -3.59
N ALA A 157 5.54 -9.97 -2.29
CA ALA A 157 6.51 -9.60 -1.27
C ALA A 157 6.97 -10.87 -0.53
N ARG A 158 8.12 -11.44 -0.96
CA ARG A 158 8.65 -12.70 -0.41
C ARG A 158 8.97 -12.57 1.08
N PHE A 159 8.68 -13.62 1.86
CA PHE A 159 9.06 -13.68 3.27
C PHE A 159 10.56 -13.54 3.45
N GLY A 160 10.96 -12.69 4.41
CA GLY A 160 12.37 -12.35 4.64
C GLY A 160 12.99 -11.47 3.55
N GLY A 161 12.21 -11.07 2.54
CA GLY A 161 12.61 -10.16 1.46
C GLY A 161 11.79 -8.88 1.46
N SER A 162 12.04 -8.05 0.45
CA SER A 162 11.28 -6.82 0.21
C SER A 162 11.03 -6.59 -1.27
N VAL A 163 9.95 -5.88 -1.58
CA VAL A 163 9.62 -5.37 -2.91
C VAL A 163 9.41 -3.86 -2.84
N THR A 164 9.82 -3.12 -3.86
CA THR A 164 9.53 -1.69 -3.98
C THR A 164 8.40 -1.48 -4.97
N VAL A 165 7.32 -0.84 -4.52
CA VAL A 165 6.14 -0.53 -5.34
C VAL A 165 5.73 0.90 -5.05
N GLY A 166 5.54 1.72 -6.10
CA GLY A 166 5.22 3.15 -5.91
C GLY A 166 6.27 3.92 -5.10
N GLY A 167 7.54 3.52 -5.17
CA GLY A 167 8.60 4.12 -4.34
C GLY A 167 8.57 3.72 -2.86
N VAL A 168 7.58 2.92 -2.41
CA VAL A 168 7.52 2.38 -1.04
C VAL A 168 8.13 0.98 -1.02
N ARG A 169 9.08 0.75 -0.11
CA ARG A 169 9.67 -0.57 0.11
C ARG A 169 8.87 -1.34 1.15
N ILE A 170 8.29 -2.46 0.75
CA ILE A 170 7.45 -3.34 1.58
C ILE A 170 8.25 -4.61 1.87
N ALA A 171 8.51 -4.87 3.14
CA ALA A 171 9.14 -6.11 3.61
C ALA A 171 8.12 -6.92 4.40
N THR A 172 8.11 -8.24 4.20
CA THR A 172 7.20 -9.14 4.92
C THR A 172 7.99 -10.10 5.81
N VAL A 173 7.48 -10.29 7.02
CA VAL A 173 7.96 -11.29 7.97
C VAL A 173 6.84 -12.27 8.26
N THR A 174 7.18 -13.54 8.37
CA THR A 174 6.19 -14.58 8.66
C THR A 174 5.69 -14.44 10.09
N ALA A 175 4.37 -14.44 10.26
CA ALA A 175 3.71 -14.56 11.55
C ALA A 175 3.02 -15.93 11.63
N LEU A 176 3.08 -16.58 12.80
CA LEU A 176 2.36 -17.82 13.03
C LEU A 176 0.88 -17.52 13.26
N HIS A 177 0.06 -17.81 12.25
CA HIS A 177 -1.38 -17.63 12.28
C HIS A 177 -2.04 -18.63 11.33
N SER A 178 -3.33 -18.92 11.53
CA SER A 178 -4.10 -19.66 10.53
C SER A 178 -4.29 -18.77 9.29
N ASN A 179 -4.13 -19.35 8.11
CA ASN A 179 -4.43 -18.67 6.85
C ASN A 179 -5.29 -19.59 5.99
N GLY A 180 -6.51 -19.85 6.46
CA GLY A 180 -7.48 -20.66 5.71
C GLY A 180 -8.06 -19.85 4.55
N VAL A 181 -8.11 -20.45 3.36
CA VAL A 181 -8.87 -19.92 2.23
C VAL A 181 -10.30 -20.42 2.37
N ASP A 182 -11.25 -19.50 2.53
CA ASP A 182 -12.67 -19.84 2.54
C ASP A 182 -13.07 -20.49 1.20
N PRO A 183 -13.78 -21.63 1.18
CA PRO A 183 -14.24 -22.26 -0.05
C PRO A 183 -15.02 -21.32 -0.98
N ASP A 184 -15.77 -20.37 -0.42
CA ASP A 184 -16.54 -19.40 -1.20
C ASP A 184 -15.64 -18.46 -2.02
N TYR A 185 -14.34 -18.39 -1.70
CA TYR A 185 -13.36 -17.66 -2.49
C TYR A 185 -12.91 -18.39 -3.74
N ILE A 186 -13.19 -19.67 -3.96
CA ILE A 186 -12.61 -20.39 -5.10
C ILE A 186 -13.63 -20.91 -6.10
N GLY A 187 -14.92 -20.86 -5.75
CA GLY A 187 -16.02 -21.28 -6.63
C GLY A 187 -16.19 -22.79 -6.62
#